data_AF-A0A520H5S2-F1
#
_entry.id   AF-A0A520H5S2-F1
#
_cell.length_a   1.000
_cell.length_b   1.000
_cell.length_c   1.000
_cell.angle_alpha   90.00
_cell.angle_beta   90.00
_cell.angle_gamma   90.00
#
_symmetry.space_group_name_H-M   'P 1'
#
loop_
_entity.id
_entity.type
_entity.pdbx_description
1 polymer ?
#
loop_
_entity_poly.entity_id
_entity_poly.type
_entity_poly.pdbx_seq_one_letter_code
_entity_poly.pdbx_strand_id
1 'polypeptide(L)'
;MCLVWEFSENIALTDSSGASDRLLLALTALALVPIVLWDLSGLDLAMARLAGDAAGFALRDNRLLVLGLHEIPRFLGMLGVVALVAAVRWPLGVLRRLDARARLQLALSVLAALAAVSLLKNTSRSSCPWDLAEFGGVASHVSHWNWRLRDGGPGRCFPAGHASAAFAYLAGWFVLRRVAPGAAMAWLLAALGAGLVLGLAQQWRGAHYMSHTLWTAWVCWSVALAIDVACRRATRRRLAPV
;
A
#
# COMPACT_ATOMS: atom_id res chain seq x y z
N MET A 1 43.69 4.78 -21.71
CA MET A 1 43.58 5.01 -20.25
C MET A 1 42.21 5.55 -19.80
N CYS A 2 41.27 5.85 -20.71
CA CYS A 2 39.91 6.31 -20.37
C CYS A 2 38.94 5.13 -20.08
N LEU A 3 39.09 4.00 -20.77
CA LEU A 3 38.18 2.84 -20.66
C LEU A 3 38.27 2.06 -19.34
N VAL A 4 39.38 2.13 -18.60
CA VAL A 4 39.56 1.40 -17.32
C VAL A 4 38.88 2.14 -16.16
N TRP A 5 38.78 3.47 -16.25
CA TRP A 5 38.13 4.31 -15.23
C TRP A 5 36.59 4.13 -15.26
N GLU A 6 36.00 4.15 -16.46
CA GLU A 6 34.56 3.97 -16.70
C GLU A 6 34.06 2.56 -16.30
N PHE A 7 34.94 1.55 -16.39
CA PHE A 7 34.63 0.19 -15.98
C PHE A 7 34.60 0.02 -14.45
N SER A 8 35.48 0.73 -13.73
CA SER A 8 35.53 0.67 -12.26
C SER A 8 34.34 1.37 -11.59
N GLU A 9 33.85 2.48 -12.15
CA GLU A 9 32.66 3.17 -11.67
C GLU A 9 31.39 2.32 -11.89
N ASN A 10 31.30 1.62 -13.02
CA ASN A 10 30.18 0.71 -13.30
C ASN A 10 30.12 -0.48 -12.34
N ILE A 11 31.27 -1.03 -11.91
CA ILE A 11 31.33 -2.13 -10.92
C ILE A 11 30.93 -1.62 -9.52
N ALA A 12 31.40 -0.45 -9.09
CA ALA A 12 31.05 0.12 -7.78
C ALA A 12 29.56 0.56 -7.69
N LEU A 13 29.00 1.09 -8.78
CA LEU A 13 27.57 1.46 -8.86
C LEU A 13 26.65 0.24 -8.92
N THR A 14 27.10 -0.88 -9.52
CA THR A 14 26.32 -2.12 -9.58
C THR A 14 26.31 -2.88 -8.24
N ASP A 15 27.41 -2.85 -7.48
CA ASP A 15 27.51 -3.51 -6.18
C ASP A 15 26.74 -2.75 -5.08
N SER A 16 26.89 -1.42 -5.01
CA SER A 16 26.15 -0.55 -4.06
C SER A 16 24.63 -0.63 -4.23
N SER A 17 24.17 -0.74 -5.47
CA SER A 17 22.75 -0.84 -5.79
C SER A 17 22.17 -2.24 -5.56
N GLY A 18 22.98 -3.30 -5.65
CA GLY A 18 22.60 -4.65 -5.21
C GLY A 18 22.50 -4.78 -3.69
N ALA A 19 23.42 -4.15 -2.95
CA ALA A 19 23.35 -4.08 -1.49
C ALA A 19 22.12 -3.31 -0.99
N SER A 20 21.79 -2.19 -1.66
CA SER A 20 20.58 -1.41 -1.37
C SER A 20 19.28 -2.21 -1.59
N ASP A 21 19.20 -2.99 -2.67
CA ASP A 21 18.05 -3.86 -2.95
C ASP A 21 17.88 -4.93 -1.86
N ARG A 22 18.98 -5.59 -1.45
CA ARG A 22 18.97 -6.59 -0.36
C ARG A 22 18.51 -5.98 0.96
N LEU A 23 19.01 -4.78 1.29
CA LEU A 23 18.59 -4.07 2.49
C LEU A 23 17.09 -3.74 2.47
N LEU A 24 16.56 -3.21 1.36
CA LEU A 24 15.14 -2.90 1.25
C LEU A 24 14.26 -4.15 1.35
N LEU A 25 14.68 -5.27 0.75
CA LEU A 25 13.99 -6.55 0.89
C LEU A 25 14.01 -7.04 2.34
N ALA A 26 15.17 -6.97 3.01
CA ALA A 26 15.31 -7.35 4.42
C ALA A 26 14.44 -6.47 5.33
N LEU A 27 14.43 -5.15 5.13
CA LEU A 27 13.57 -4.23 5.87
C LEU A 27 12.07 -4.49 5.61
N THR A 28 11.70 -4.82 4.38
CA THR A 28 10.32 -5.17 4.01
C THR A 28 9.87 -6.47 4.68
N ALA A 29 10.76 -7.47 4.75
CA ALA A 29 10.52 -8.71 5.48
C ALA A 29 10.45 -8.47 7.00
N LEU A 30 11.34 -7.64 7.55
CA LEU A 30 11.32 -7.28 8.97
C LEU A 30 10.05 -6.52 9.34
N ALA A 31 9.54 -5.66 8.46
CA ALA A 31 8.28 -4.94 8.66
C ALA A 31 7.05 -5.87 8.74
N LEU A 32 7.13 -7.13 8.29
CA LEU A 32 6.07 -8.11 8.54
C LEU A 32 5.95 -8.50 10.01
N VAL A 33 7.07 -8.51 10.75
CA VAL A 33 7.09 -8.97 12.15
C VAL A 33 6.06 -8.22 13.00
N PRO A 34 6.03 -6.87 13.06
CA PRO A 34 5.02 -6.17 13.84
C PRO A 34 3.59 -6.40 13.33
N ILE A 35 3.38 -6.59 12.02
CA ILE A 35 2.04 -6.85 11.45
C ILE A 35 1.54 -8.24 11.88
N VAL A 36 2.40 -9.26 11.83
CA VAL A 36 2.06 -10.61 12.27
C VAL A 36 1.87 -10.66 13.79
N LEU A 37 2.71 -9.96 14.56
CA LEU A 37 2.52 -9.85 16.01
C LEU A 37 1.18 -9.18 16.36
N TRP A 38 0.79 -8.15 15.60
CA TRP A 38 -0.53 -7.53 15.73
C TRP A 38 -1.65 -8.54 15.49
N ASP A 39 -1.60 -9.31 14.39
CA ASP A 39 -2.60 -10.34 14.10
C ASP A 39 -2.70 -11.41 15.19
N LEU A 40 -1.56 -11.90 15.69
CA LEU A 40 -1.50 -12.95 16.70
C LEU A 40 -1.96 -12.48 18.09
N SER A 41 -1.83 -11.19 18.37
CA SER A 41 -2.19 -10.61 19.68
C SER A 41 -3.70 -10.46 19.90
N GLY A 42 -4.53 -10.55 18.86
CA GLY A 42 -5.96 -10.27 18.94
C GLY A 42 -6.31 -8.78 19.08
N LEU A 43 -5.34 -7.88 18.85
CA LEU A 43 -5.53 -6.43 18.97
C LEU A 43 -6.57 -5.85 18.01
N ASP A 44 -6.84 -6.53 16.89
CA ASP A 44 -7.92 -6.15 15.97
C ASP A 44 -9.28 -6.06 16.66
N LEU A 45 -9.65 -7.09 17.42
CA LEU A 45 -10.92 -7.13 18.11
C LEU A 45 -10.91 -6.19 19.32
N ALA A 46 -9.79 -6.10 20.03
CA ALA A 46 -9.63 -5.14 21.12
C ALA A 46 -9.84 -3.70 20.64
N MET A 47 -9.25 -3.33 19.50
CA MET A 47 -9.41 -2.00 18.91
C MET A 47 -10.81 -1.78 18.34
N ALA A 48 -11.48 -2.82 17.82
CA ALA A 48 -12.88 -2.71 17.36
C ALA A 48 -13.82 -2.41 18.53
N ARG A 49 -13.60 -3.03 19.70
CA ARG A 49 -14.36 -2.78 20.94
C ARG A 49 -14.18 -1.38 21.53
N LEU A 50 -13.09 -0.68 21.18
CA LEU A 50 -12.92 0.74 21.53
C LEU A 50 -13.83 1.66 20.70
N ALA A 51 -14.29 1.19 19.54
CA ALA A 51 -15.04 1.99 18.57
C ALA A 51 -16.53 1.62 18.47
N GLY A 52 -16.90 0.42 18.90
CA GLY A 52 -18.28 -0.07 18.86
C GLY A 52 -18.62 -0.99 20.02
N ASP A 53 -19.91 -1.20 20.21
CA ASP A 53 -20.50 -2.07 21.23
C ASP A 53 -21.63 -2.91 20.62
N ALA A 54 -22.45 -3.56 21.45
CA ALA A 54 -23.57 -4.39 20.99
C ALA A 54 -24.64 -3.63 20.17
N ALA A 55 -24.71 -2.30 20.27
CA ALA A 55 -25.57 -1.46 19.42
C ALA A 55 -24.90 -1.10 18.08
N GLY A 56 -23.63 -1.47 17.89
CA GLY A 56 -22.85 -1.26 16.68
C GLY A 56 -21.82 -0.14 16.83
N PHE A 57 -21.50 0.52 15.72
CA PHE A 57 -20.47 1.56 15.66
C PHE A 57 -21.13 2.94 15.50
N ALA A 58 -20.99 3.80 16.51
CA ALA A 58 -21.61 5.13 16.52
C ALA A 58 -21.23 6.00 15.30
N LEU A 59 -20.04 5.78 14.74
CA LEU A 59 -19.53 6.55 13.61
C LEU A 59 -19.84 5.93 12.23
N ARG A 60 -20.47 4.75 12.18
CA ARG A 60 -20.76 4.00 10.94
C ARG A 60 -21.40 4.88 9.87
N ASP A 61 -22.50 5.55 10.25
CA ASP A 61 -23.37 6.34 9.38
C ASP A 61 -23.16 7.85 9.51
N ASN A 62 -22.08 8.27 10.20
CA ASN A 62 -21.74 9.68 10.30
C ASN A 62 -21.41 10.25 8.91
N ARG A 63 -22.30 11.09 8.38
CA ARG A 63 -22.21 11.62 7.01
C ARG A 63 -20.91 12.37 6.72
N LEU A 64 -20.36 13.08 7.70
CA LEU A 64 -19.11 13.83 7.52
C LEU A 64 -17.93 12.87 7.34
N LEU A 65 -17.85 11.80 8.14
CA LEU A 65 -16.79 10.80 8.01
C LEU A 65 -16.97 9.95 6.74
N VAL A 66 -18.20 9.62 6.38
CA VAL A 66 -18.50 8.93 5.11
C VAL A 66 -18.07 9.79 3.93
N LEU A 67 -18.43 11.07 3.89
CA LEU A 67 -18.05 11.92 2.77
C LEU A 67 -16.54 12.19 2.76
N GLY A 68 -15.98 12.64 3.89
CA GLY A 68 -14.62 13.13 4.00
C GLY A 68 -13.54 12.05 4.05
N LEU A 69 -13.83 10.89 4.62
CA LEU A 69 -12.84 9.82 4.87
C LEU A 69 -13.19 8.50 4.16
N HIS A 70 -14.26 8.48 3.37
CA HIS A 70 -14.61 7.33 2.52
C HIS A 70 -14.81 7.74 1.06
N GLU A 71 -15.79 8.58 0.74
CA GLU A 71 -16.11 8.94 -0.66
C GLU A 71 -15.06 9.83 -1.31
N ILE A 72 -14.75 11.00 -0.74
CA ILE A 72 -13.79 11.95 -1.31
C ILE A 72 -12.42 11.30 -1.54
N PRO A 73 -11.82 10.58 -0.56
CA PRO A 73 -10.52 9.95 -0.75
C PRO A 73 -10.53 8.87 -1.83
N ARG A 74 -11.65 8.14 -1.98
CA ARG A 74 -11.81 7.17 -3.06
C ARG A 74 -11.77 7.87 -4.43
N PHE A 75 -12.50 8.98 -4.59
CA PHE A 75 -12.48 9.75 -5.84
C PHE A 75 -11.12 10.38 -6.09
N LEU A 76 -10.49 11.00 -5.10
CA LEU A 76 -9.15 11.59 -5.22
C LEU A 76 -8.08 10.54 -5.55
N GLY A 77 -8.17 9.36 -4.95
CA GLY A 77 -7.31 8.22 -5.26
C GLY A 77 -7.45 7.79 -6.71
N MET A 78 -8.67 7.73 -7.27
CA MET A 78 -8.89 7.43 -8.68
C MET A 78 -8.40 8.55 -9.60
N LEU A 79 -8.68 9.81 -9.25
CA LEU A 79 -8.23 10.98 -9.99
C LEU A 79 -6.70 11.04 -10.06
N GLY A 80 -6.01 10.69 -8.97
CA GLY A 80 -4.55 10.59 -8.94
C GLY A 80 -4.02 9.54 -9.92
N VAL A 81 -4.71 8.41 -10.12
CA VAL A 81 -4.30 7.38 -11.09
C VAL A 81 -4.40 7.95 -12.50
N VAL A 82 -5.53 8.58 -12.83
CA VAL A 82 -5.73 9.26 -14.11
C VAL A 82 -4.65 10.32 -14.33
N ALA A 83 -4.34 11.11 -13.31
CA ALA A 83 -3.31 12.14 -13.36
C ALA A 83 -1.91 11.55 -13.59
N LEU A 84 -1.55 10.45 -12.93
CA LEU A 84 -0.26 9.76 -13.15
C LEU A 84 -0.15 9.19 -14.57
N VAL A 85 -1.22 8.60 -15.10
CA VAL A 85 -1.26 8.11 -16.49
C VAL A 85 -1.10 9.27 -17.47
N ALA A 86 -1.83 10.38 -17.29
CA ALA A 86 -1.68 11.57 -18.11
C ALA A 86 -0.27 12.18 -18.01
N ALA A 87 0.33 12.17 -16.81
CA ALA A 87 1.67 12.70 -16.56
C ALA A 87 2.78 11.96 -17.32
N VAL A 88 2.54 10.73 -17.81
CA VAL A 88 3.46 10.03 -18.72
C VAL A 88 3.73 10.86 -19.99
N ARG A 89 2.70 11.55 -20.51
CA ARG A 89 2.85 12.44 -21.69
C ARG A 89 2.99 13.91 -21.33
N TRP A 90 2.32 14.35 -20.26
CA TRP A 90 2.25 15.76 -19.84
C TRP A 90 2.63 15.92 -18.36
N PRO A 91 3.93 15.82 -18.00
CA PRO A 91 4.34 15.82 -16.61
C PRO A 91 4.23 17.22 -16.00
N LEU A 92 3.84 17.26 -14.72
CA LEU A 92 3.72 18.47 -13.92
C LEU A 92 4.58 18.37 -12.65
N GLY A 93 4.97 19.52 -12.10
CA GLY A 93 5.68 19.60 -10.82
C GLY A 93 6.94 18.74 -10.76
N VAL A 94 7.10 17.99 -9.65
CA VAL A 94 8.25 17.11 -9.42
C VAL A 94 8.36 15.98 -10.46
N LEU A 95 7.24 15.57 -11.08
CA LEU A 95 7.24 14.50 -12.08
C LEU A 95 7.97 14.91 -13.37
N ARG A 96 8.20 16.21 -13.62
CA ARG A 96 9.04 16.68 -14.73
C ARG A 96 10.52 16.28 -14.59
N ARG A 97 10.96 15.96 -13.37
CA ARG A 97 12.31 15.44 -13.10
C ARG A 97 12.46 13.96 -13.48
N LEU A 98 11.38 13.29 -13.85
CA LEU A 98 11.37 11.88 -14.24
C LEU A 98 11.30 11.76 -15.77
N ASP A 99 12.10 10.86 -16.32
CA ASP A 99 11.96 10.47 -17.73
C ASP A 99 10.61 9.75 -17.97
N ALA A 100 10.26 9.52 -19.25
CA ALA A 100 8.97 8.90 -19.59
C ALA A 100 8.82 7.47 -19.03
N ARG A 101 9.93 6.71 -18.94
CA ARG A 101 9.92 5.32 -18.45
C ARG A 101 9.67 5.27 -16.95
N ALA A 102 10.28 6.17 -16.18
CA ALA A 102 10.08 6.30 -14.75
C ALA A 102 8.65 6.76 -14.41
N ARG A 103 8.07 7.66 -15.21
CA ARG A 103 6.66 8.05 -15.07
C ARG A 103 5.70 6.89 -15.36
N LEU A 104 5.98 6.12 -16.42
CA LEU A 104 5.23 4.91 -16.72
C LEU A 104 5.38 3.86 -15.61
N GLN A 105 6.59 3.64 -15.09
CA GLN A 105 6.84 2.77 -13.95
C GLN A 105 5.97 3.18 -12.76
N LEU A 106 5.92 4.47 -12.42
CA LEU A 106 5.11 4.96 -11.31
C LEU A 106 3.61 4.64 -11.51
N ALA A 107 3.05 4.98 -12.68
CA ALA A 107 1.65 4.71 -12.98
C ALA A 107 1.32 3.20 -12.91
N LEU A 108 2.17 2.36 -13.50
CA LEU A 108 2.01 0.90 -13.48
C LEU A 108 2.14 0.32 -12.07
N SER A 109 3.06 0.83 -11.25
CA SER A 109 3.21 0.38 -9.86
C SER A 109 1.96 0.69 -9.02
N VAL A 110 1.38 1.88 -9.17
CA VAL A 110 0.14 2.25 -8.47
C VAL A 110 -1.01 1.35 -8.92
N LEU A 111 -1.19 1.17 -10.23
CA LEU A 111 -2.23 0.29 -10.79
C LEU A 111 -2.07 -1.16 -10.31
N ALA A 112 -0.85 -1.69 -10.32
CA ALA A 112 -0.57 -3.05 -9.87
C ALA A 112 -0.84 -3.23 -8.38
N ALA A 113 -0.50 -2.24 -7.54
CA ALA A 113 -0.80 -2.27 -6.11
C ALA A 113 -2.31 -2.27 -5.85
N LEU A 114 -3.07 -1.40 -6.54
CA LEU A 114 -4.53 -1.37 -6.45
C LEU A 114 -5.15 -2.70 -6.91
N ALA A 115 -4.66 -3.28 -8.00
CA ALA A 115 -5.11 -4.58 -8.50
C ALA A 115 -4.82 -5.69 -7.48
N ALA A 116 -3.61 -5.75 -6.90
CA ALA A 116 -3.25 -6.74 -5.89
C ALA A 116 -4.18 -6.67 -4.67
N VAL A 117 -4.42 -5.47 -4.13
CA VAL A 117 -5.35 -5.27 -3.01
C VAL A 117 -6.77 -5.70 -3.39
N SER A 118 -7.25 -5.33 -4.58
CA SER A 118 -8.59 -5.69 -5.05
C SER A 118 -8.77 -7.20 -5.21
N LEU A 119 -7.78 -7.89 -5.78
CA LEU A 119 -7.79 -9.34 -5.94
C LEU A 119 -7.83 -10.05 -4.59
N LEU A 120 -6.91 -9.68 -3.67
CA LEU A 120 -6.90 -10.23 -2.31
C LEU A 120 -8.25 -10.02 -1.62
N LYS A 121 -8.80 -8.80 -1.70
CA LYS A 121 -10.09 -8.45 -1.11
C LYS A 121 -11.23 -9.29 -1.65
N ASN A 122 -11.32 -9.47 -2.96
CA ASN A 122 -12.41 -10.22 -3.59
C ASN A 122 -12.34 -11.72 -3.31
N THR A 123 -11.17 -12.25 -2.98
CA THR A 123 -10.98 -13.66 -2.57
C THR A 123 -11.16 -13.89 -1.07
N SER A 124 -11.20 -12.83 -0.26
CA SER A 124 -11.23 -12.95 1.18
C SER A 124 -12.61 -13.34 1.72
N ARG A 125 -12.60 -14.24 2.71
CA ARG A 125 -13.79 -14.71 3.44
C ARG A 125 -14.04 -13.93 4.73
N SER A 126 -13.13 -13.05 5.13
CA SER A 126 -13.24 -12.27 6.36
C SER A 126 -14.25 -11.14 6.19
N SER A 127 -15.20 -11.05 7.11
CA SER A 127 -16.18 -9.99 7.23
C SER A 127 -15.67 -8.84 8.08
N CYS A 128 -16.34 -7.68 7.99
CA CYS A 128 -15.90 -6.48 8.69
C CYS A 128 -16.37 -6.44 10.14
N PRO A 129 -15.72 -5.63 11.01
CA PRO A 129 -16.14 -5.49 12.39
C PRO A 129 -17.64 -5.24 12.56
N TRP A 130 -18.24 -4.33 11.78
CA TRP A 130 -19.68 -4.01 11.84
C TRP A 130 -20.62 -5.17 11.46
N ASP A 131 -20.09 -6.27 10.91
CA ASP A 131 -20.85 -7.44 10.50
C ASP A 131 -20.83 -8.51 11.60
N LEU A 132 -19.98 -8.37 12.62
CA LEU A 132 -19.87 -9.35 13.69
C LEU A 132 -21.08 -9.31 14.62
N ALA A 133 -21.49 -10.48 15.11
CA ALA A 133 -22.54 -10.66 16.09
C ALA A 133 -22.30 -9.86 17.39
N GLU A 134 -21.04 -9.70 17.80
CA GLU A 134 -20.68 -8.87 18.97
C GLU A 134 -21.06 -7.39 18.78
N PHE A 135 -21.14 -6.91 17.54
CA PHE A 135 -21.47 -5.52 17.20
C PHE A 135 -22.85 -5.38 16.53
N GLY A 136 -23.77 -6.31 16.80
CA GLY A 136 -25.14 -6.29 16.27
C GLY A 136 -25.30 -6.86 14.86
N GLY A 137 -24.26 -7.47 14.30
CA GLY A 137 -24.30 -8.20 13.03
C GLY A 137 -24.63 -9.70 13.19
N VAL A 138 -24.17 -10.52 12.24
CA VAL A 138 -24.45 -11.97 12.20
C VAL A 138 -23.19 -12.84 12.08
N ALA A 139 -22.05 -12.24 11.76
CA ALA A 139 -20.80 -12.96 11.54
C ALA A 139 -20.11 -13.30 12.87
N SER A 140 -19.39 -14.42 12.90
CA SER A 140 -18.49 -14.77 13.99
C SER A 140 -17.08 -14.25 13.70
N HIS A 141 -16.31 -13.89 14.73
CA HIS A 141 -14.93 -13.47 14.50
C HIS A 141 -14.07 -14.66 14.07
N VAL A 142 -13.56 -14.63 12.85
CA VAL A 142 -12.62 -15.61 12.29
C VAL A 142 -11.42 -14.85 11.73
N SER A 143 -10.22 -15.27 12.11
CA SER A 143 -8.98 -14.70 11.56
C SER A 143 -8.97 -14.79 10.04
N HIS A 144 -8.54 -13.72 9.36
CA HIS A 144 -8.41 -13.69 7.91
C HIS A 144 -7.33 -14.66 7.37
N TRP A 145 -6.51 -15.25 8.25
CA TRP A 145 -5.58 -16.33 7.93
C TRP A 145 -6.20 -17.73 8.00
N ASN A 146 -7.39 -17.88 8.57
CA ASN A 146 -8.08 -19.17 8.61
C ASN A 146 -8.98 -19.35 7.37
N TRP A 147 -8.39 -19.83 6.29
CA TRP A 147 -9.09 -19.99 5.01
C TRP A 147 -10.10 -21.15 4.98
N ARG A 148 -10.08 -22.03 5.99
CA ARG A 148 -10.97 -23.21 6.07
C ARG A 148 -12.35 -22.84 6.59
N LEU A 149 -12.41 -21.91 7.54
CA LEU A 149 -13.66 -21.51 8.17
C LEU A 149 -14.32 -20.37 7.40
N ARG A 150 -15.65 -20.31 7.48
CA ARG A 150 -16.46 -19.15 7.11
C ARG A 150 -16.97 -18.54 8.40
N ASP A 151 -16.99 -17.22 8.47
CA ASP A 151 -17.53 -16.48 9.61
C ASP A 151 -19.07 -16.39 9.62
N GLY A 152 -19.72 -16.74 8.50
CA GLY A 152 -21.17 -16.60 8.33
C GLY A 152 -21.60 -15.22 7.83
N GLY A 153 -20.66 -14.33 7.53
CA GLY A 153 -20.91 -12.99 7.02
C GLY A 153 -20.63 -12.84 5.51
N PRO A 154 -20.67 -11.58 5.01
CA PRO A 154 -20.52 -11.27 3.59
C PRO A 154 -19.09 -11.48 3.05
N GLY A 155 -18.08 -11.54 3.92
CA GLY A 155 -16.68 -11.62 3.52
C GLY A 155 -16.15 -10.33 2.86
N ARG A 156 -15.06 -10.45 2.09
CA ARG A 156 -14.44 -9.36 1.30
C ARG A 156 -13.99 -8.13 2.09
N CYS A 157 -13.71 -8.30 3.38
CA CYS A 157 -13.23 -7.21 4.23
C CYS A 157 -11.71 -7.06 4.24
N PHE A 158 -10.96 -8.16 4.11
CA PHE A 158 -9.49 -8.15 4.14
C PHE A 158 -8.90 -8.22 2.73
N PRO A 159 -7.91 -7.38 2.36
CA PRO A 159 -7.38 -6.23 3.10
C PRO A 159 -8.21 -4.95 2.89
N ALA A 160 -7.83 -3.87 3.58
CA ALA A 160 -8.56 -2.60 3.61
C ALA A 160 -8.47 -1.83 2.27
N GLY A 161 -9.44 -2.07 1.39
CA GLY A 161 -9.49 -1.44 0.07
C GLY A 161 -9.53 0.09 0.08
N HIS A 162 -10.06 0.73 1.11
CA HIS A 162 -10.06 2.21 1.21
C HIS A 162 -8.66 2.77 1.47
N ALA A 163 -7.86 2.09 2.28
CA ALA A 163 -6.51 2.53 2.60
C ALA A 163 -5.57 2.47 1.38
N SER A 164 -5.86 1.59 0.40
CA SER A 164 -5.06 1.50 -0.83
C SER A 164 -5.20 2.72 -1.74
N ALA A 165 -6.27 3.51 -1.60
CA ALA A 165 -6.43 4.79 -2.31
C ALA A 165 -5.28 5.78 -2.02
N ALA A 166 -4.58 5.63 -0.88
CA ALA A 166 -3.37 6.36 -0.55
C ALA A 166 -2.11 5.48 -0.58
N PHE A 167 -2.14 4.28 0.02
CA PHE A 167 -0.95 3.44 0.10
C PHE A 167 -0.43 2.94 -1.25
N ALA A 168 -1.26 2.82 -2.29
CA ALA A 168 -0.75 2.46 -3.62
C ALA A 168 0.29 3.49 -4.14
N TYR A 169 0.18 4.75 -3.70
CA TYR A 169 1.10 5.83 -4.06
C TYR A 169 2.45 5.78 -3.35
N LEU A 170 2.68 4.84 -2.41
CA LEU A 170 4.02 4.59 -1.86
C LEU A 170 5.05 4.30 -2.98
N ALA A 171 4.59 3.80 -4.13
CA ALA A 171 5.38 3.68 -5.35
C ALA A 171 6.13 4.95 -5.77
N GLY A 172 5.59 6.14 -5.47
CA GLY A 172 6.23 7.41 -5.79
C GLY A 172 7.59 7.58 -5.13
N TRP A 173 7.75 7.11 -3.89
CA TRP A 173 9.04 7.13 -3.19
C TRP A 173 10.12 6.38 -3.98
N PHE A 174 9.76 5.20 -4.52
CA PHE A 174 10.71 4.36 -5.25
C PHE A 174 11.26 5.01 -6.50
N VAL A 175 10.39 5.71 -7.21
CA VAL A 175 10.74 6.38 -8.48
C VAL A 175 11.43 7.72 -8.22
N LEU A 176 10.90 8.53 -7.31
CA LEU A 176 11.40 9.89 -7.04
C LEU A 176 12.74 9.92 -6.29
N ARG A 177 13.04 8.93 -5.44
CA ARG A 177 14.27 8.96 -4.62
C ARG A 177 15.56 9.01 -5.45
N ARG A 178 15.49 8.63 -6.73
CA ARG A 178 16.61 8.65 -7.68
C ARG A 178 16.97 10.05 -8.18
N VAL A 179 16.01 10.98 -8.17
CA VAL A 179 16.16 12.31 -8.80
C VAL A 179 15.81 13.47 -7.86
N ALA A 180 15.06 13.19 -6.79
CA ALA A 180 14.56 14.20 -5.86
C ALA A 180 14.30 13.56 -4.47
N PRO A 181 15.34 13.21 -3.70
CA PRO A 181 15.20 12.47 -2.44
C PRO A 181 14.34 13.20 -1.40
N GLY A 182 14.45 14.53 -1.28
CA GLY A 182 13.60 15.31 -0.37
C GLY A 182 12.11 15.23 -0.74
N ALA A 183 11.78 15.38 -2.02
CA ALA A 183 10.40 15.23 -2.50
C ALA A 183 9.90 13.79 -2.38
N ALA A 184 10.77 12.79 -2.57
CA ALA A 184 10.44 11.40 -2.37
C ALA A 184 10.04 11.12 -0.91
N MET A 185 10.77 11.67 0.06
CA MET A 185 10.43 11.50 1.47
C MET A 185 9.10 12.18 1.83
N ALA A 186 8.89 13.42 1.38
CA ALA A 186 7.60 14.10 1.57
C ALA A 186 6.44 13.30 0.97
N TRP A 187 6.63 12.74 -0.23
CA TRP A 187 5.66 11.86 -0.88
C TRP A 187 5.37 10.59 -0.07
N LEU A 188 6.41 9.94 0.44
CA LEU A 188 6.30 8.75 1.27
C LEU A 188 5.48 9.03 2.53
N LEU A 189 5.85 10.07 3.27
CA LEU A 189 5.17 10.46 4.51
C LEU A 189 3.72 10.88 4.26
N ALA A 190 3.45 11.60 3.17
CA ALA A 190 2.09 11.97 2.79
C ALA A 190 1.23 10.75 2.46
N ALA A 191 1.74 9.80 1.67
CA ALA A 191 1.02 8.57 1.33
C ALA A 191 0.79 7.67 2.56
N LEU A 192 1.80 7.55 3.43
CA LEU A 192 1.68 6.80 4.69
C LEU A 192 0.65 7.44 5.63
N GLY A 193 0.78 8.75 5.87
CA GLY A 193 -0.12 9.50 6.75
C GLY A 193 -1.56 9.45 6.26
N ALA A 194 -1.79 9.71 4.97
CA ALA A 194 -3.12 9.63 4.37
C ALA A 194 -3.70 8.21 4.48
N GLY A 195 -2.92 7.17 4.14
CA GLY A 195 -3.38 5.78 4.25
C GLY A 195 -3.74 5.37 5.68
N LEU A 196 -2.95 5.79 6.67
CA LEU A 196 -3.24 5.55 8.09
C LEU A 196 -4.49 6.29 8.56
N VAL A 197 -4.67 7.56 8.17
CA VAL A 197 -5.88 8.33 8.50
C VAL A 197 -7.12 7.66 7.92
N LEU A 198 -7.07 7.22 6.66
CA LEU A 198 -8.17 6.50 6.04
C LEU A 198 -8.44 5.17 6.75
N GLY A 199 -7.41 4.39 7.04
CA GLY A 199 -7.55 3.11 7.74
C GLY A 199 -8.13 3.27 9.15
N LEU A 200 -7.63 4.21 9.94
CA LEU A 200 -8.14 4.53 11.28
C LEU A 200 -9.58 5.00 11.23
N ALA A 201 -9.94 5.86 10.27
CA ALA A 201 -11.32 6.27 10.09
C ALA A 201 -12.23 5.07 9.82
N GLN A 202 -11.79 4.13 8.97
CA GLN A 202 -12.55 2.91 8.71
C GLN A 202 -12.61 1.96 9.90
N GLN A 203 -11.54 1.87 10.71
CA GLN A 203 -11.54 1.14 11.97
C GLN A 203 -12.60 1.68 12.92
N TRP A 204 -12.67 3.00 13.11
CA TRP A 204 -13.63 3.62 14.03
C TRP A 204 -15.08 3.54 13.55
N ARG A 205 -15.27 3.36 12.25
CA ARG A 205 -16.59 3.12 11.64
C ARG A 205 -16.99 1.64 11.68
N GLY A 206 -16.11 0.74 12.09
CA GLY A 206 -16.31 -0.71 12.03
C GLY A 206 -16.18 -1.31 10.64
N ALA A 207 -15.62 -0.57 9.68
CA ALA A 207 -15.54 -0.96 8.28
C ALA A 207 -14.31 -1.83 7.94
N HIS A 208 -13.26 -1.79 8.76
CA HIS A 208 -12.06 -2.60 8.59
C HIS A 208 -11.35 -2.78 9.92
N TYR A 209 -10.63 -3.89 10.10
CA TYR A 209 -9.68 -4.02 11.20
C TYR A 209 -8.38 -3.23 10.93
N MET A 210 -7.60 -2.95 11.98
CA MET A 210 -6.32 -2.27 11.85
C MET A 210 -5.31 -3.14 11.10
N SER A 211 -5.29 -4.45 11.33
CA SER A 211 -4.47 -5.38 10.54
C SER A 211 -4.77 -5.26 9.04
N HIS A 212 -6.04 -5.10 8.65
CA HIS A 212 -6.42 -4.97 7.25
C HIS A 212 -5.77 -3.72 6.61
N THR A 213 -5.63 -2.65 7.39
CA THR A 213 -4.92 -1.42 6.99
C THR A 213 -3.42 -1.66 6.89
N LEU A 214 -2.81 -2.28 7.90
CA LEU A 214 -1.38 -2.57 7.94
C LEU A 214 -0.95 -3.50 6.78
N TRP A 215 -1.71 -4.57 6.54
CA TRP A 215 -1.52 -5.46 5.40
C TRP A 215 -1.68 -4.75 4.06
N THR A 216 -2.62 -3.80 3.95
CA THR A 216 -2.75 -2.97 2.73
C THR A 216 -1.49 -2.16 2.48
N ALA A 217 -0.94 -1.51 3.51
CA ALA A 217 0.31 -0.76 3.39
C ALA A 217 1.47 -1.66 2.95
N TRP A 218 1.60 -2.84 3.58
CA TRP A 218 2.65 -3.80 3.26
C TRP A 218 2.53 -4.38 1.85
N VAL A 219 1.32 -4.74 1.40
CA VAL A 219 1.08 -5.22 0.03
C VAL A 219 1.44 -4.13 -0.99
N CYS A 220 0.95 -2.90 -0.80
CA CYS A 220 1.24 -1.80 -1.71
C CYS A 220 2.75 -1.50 -1.79
N TRP A 221 3.43 -1.47 -0.64
CA TRP A 221 4.88 -1.31 -0.57
C TRP A 221 5.63 -2.45 -1.29
N SER A 222 5.23 -3.69 -1.05
CA SER A 222 5.88 -4.88 -1.61
C SER A 222 5.73 -4.96 -3.12
N VAL A 223 4.54 -4.65 -3.65
CA VAL A 223 4.31 -4.56 -5.11
C VAL A 223 5.16 -3.45 -5.73
N ALA A 224 5.20 -2.27 -5.10
CA ALA A 224 6.02 -1.17 -5.57
C ALA A 224 7.52 -1.51 -5.57
N LEU A 225 8.03 -2.12 -4.51
CA LEU A 225 9.41 -2.60 -4.40
C LEU A 225 9.73 -3.64 -5.47
N ALA A 226 8.86 -4.63 -5.67
CA ALA A 226 9.06 -5.70 -6.65
C ALA A 226 9.18 -5.13 -8.08
N ILE A 227 8.28 -4.23 -8.46
CA ILE A 227 8.31 -3.57 -9.78
C ILE A 227 9.57 -2.72 -9.92
N ASP A 228 9.93 -1.97 -8.88
CA ASP A 228 11.11 -1.12 -8.89
C ASP A 228 12.43 -1.88 -9.01
N VAL A 229 12.57 -3.01 -8.31
CA VAL A 229 13.69 -3.94 -8.47
C VAL A 229 13.70 -4.54 -9.87
N ALA A 230 12.55 -4.97 -10.40
CA ALA A 230 12.44 -5.53 -11.74
C ALA A 230 12.85 -4.52 -12.82
N CYS A 231 12.36 -3.27 -12.75
CA CYS A 231 12.72 -2.20 -13.67
C CYS A 231 14.21 -1.87 -13.61
N ARG A 232 14.81 -1.77 -12.42
CA ARG A 232 16.26 -1.55 -12.28
C ARG A 232 17.08 -2.67 -12.91
N ARG A 233 16.72 -3.93 -12.65
CA ARG A 233 17.40 -5.11 -13.22
C ARG A 233 17.29 -5.13 -14.75
N ALA A 234 16.12 -4.81 -15.29
CA ALA A 234 15.91 -4.74 -16.74
C ALA A 234 16.78 -3.65 -17.39
N THR A 235 16.89 -2.47 -16.76
CA THR A 235 17.77 -1.40 -17.26
C THR A 235 19.24 -1.80 -17.23
N ARG A 236 19.72 -2.42 -16.14
CA ARG A 236 21.12 -2.89 -16.04
C ARG A 236 21.46 -3.92 -17.11
N ARG A 237 20.58 -4.90 -17.34
CA ARG A 237 20.77 -5.92 -18.38
C ARG A 237 20.88 -5.33 -19.78
N ARG A 238 20.21 -4.22 -20.06
CA ARG A 238 20.29 -3.53 -21.36
C ARG A 238 21.59 -2.73 -21.55
N LEU A 239 22.28 -2.39 -20.46
CA LEU A 239 23.50 -1.57 -20.48
C LEU A 239 24.78 -2.42 -20.31
N ALA A 240 24.65 -3.72 -20.02
CA ALA A 240 25.81 -4.61 -19.95
C ALA A 240 26.42 -4.79 -21.35
N PRO A 241 27.73 -4.59 -21.54
CA PRO A 241 28.40 -4.87 -22.80
C PRO A 241 28.28 -6.37 -23.14
N VAL A 242 27.98 -6.66 -24.41
CA VAL A 242 27.90 -8.02 -24.99
C VAL A 242 29.28 -8.64 -25.05
#